data_AF-A0A0B2UQK0-F1
#
_entry.id   AF-A0A0B2UQK0-F1
#
_cell.length_a   1.000
_cell.length_b   1.000
_cell.length_c   1.000
_cell.angle_alpha   90.00
_cell.angle_beta   90.00
_cell.angle_gamma   90.00
#
_symmetry.space_group_name_H-M   'P 1'
#
loop_
_entity.id
_entity.type
_entity.pdbx_description
1 polymer ?
#
loop_
_entity_poly.entity_id
_entity_poly.type
_entity_poly.pdbx_seq_one_letter_code
_entity_poly.pdbx_strand_id
1 'polypeptide(L)'
;MAQQRNDFLTYGMTELGGLCTLSHFGCDNLASVGVPLPGMLVKVVHWETKELSAPNQVGQLLVMGPQVQPAFYKNPKATNDITDSLGYLKTGDAAYYDEDGYIYILDRMKDLIKYKGALVKNIVK
;
A
#
# COMPACT_ATOMS: atom_id res chain seq x y z
N MET A 1 -10.07 -11.54 -33.29
CA MET A 1 -9.10 -10.70 -32.55
C MET A 1 -9.58 -10.64 -31.11
N ALA A 2 -8.80 -11.13 -30.16
CA ALA A 2 -9.15 -10.96 -28.74
C ALA A 2 -9.06 -9.47 -28.42
N GLN A 3 -10.15 -8.90 -27.91
CA GLN A 3 -10.13 -7.53 -27.42
C GLN A 3 -9.20 -7.50 -26.21
N GLN A 4 -8.04 -6.84 -26.34
CA GLN A 4 -7.16 -6.61 -25.20
C GLN A 4 -7.99 -5.92 -24.10
N ARG A 5 -8.07 -6.55 -22.93
CA ARG A 5 -8.72 -5.94 -21.77
C ARG A 5 -7.82 -4.80 -21.31
N ASN A 6 -8.31 -3.58 -21.39
CA ASN A 6 -7.65 -2.38 -20.88
C ASN A 6 -8.00 -2.12 -19.41
N ASP A 7 -8.12 -3.19 -18.62
CA ASP A 7 -8.43 -3.08 -17.21
C ASP A 7 -7.11 -2.88 -16.46
N PHE A 8 -6.97 -1.77 -15.74
CA PHE A 8 -5.84 -1.52 -14.85
C PHE A 8 -6.36 -1.20 -13.46
N LEU A 9 -5.78 -1.83 -12.44
CA LEU A 9 -6.06 -1.47 -11.06
C LEU A 9 -5.07 -0.41 -10.59
N THR A 10 -5.56 0.39 -9.65
CA THR A 10 -4.80 1.46 -9.01
C THR A 10 -5.14 1.52 -7.54
N TYR A 11 -4.25 2.12 -6.76
CA TYR A 11 -4.47 2.37 -5.34
C TYR A 11 -4.18 3.83 -4.97
N GLY A 12 -4.99 4.35 -4.06
CA GLY A 12 -4.92 5.70 -3.53
C GLY A 12 -5.83 5.90 -2.32
N MET A 13 -5.61 6.98 -1.59
CA MET A 13 -6.46 7.45 -0.50
C MET A 13 -6.39 8.97 -0.42
N THR A 14 -7.32 9.60 0.28
CA THR A 14 -7.40 11.07 0.38
C THR A 14 -6.11 11.67 0.92
N GLU A 15 -5.52 11.07 1.95
CA GLU A 15 -4.31 11.55 2.60
C GLU A 15 -3.04 11.34 1.75
N LEU A 16 -3.13 10.59 0.65
CA LEU A 16 -2.05 10.46 -0.34
C LEU A 16 -2.19 11.47 -1.50
N GLY A 17 -3.18 12.36 -1.45
CA GLY A 17 -3.49 13.27 -2.56
C GLY A 17 -4.21 12.58 -3.72
N GLY A 18 -4.79 11.38 -3.48
CA GLY A 18 -5.46 10.58 -4.49
C GLY A 18 -4.60 9.40 -4.95
N LEU A 19 -4.41 9.30 -6.27
CA LEU A 19 -3.73 8.17 -6.92
C LEU A 19 -2.27 8.06 -6.49
N CYS A 20 -1.84 6.89 -6.02
CA CYS A 20 -0.46 6.63 -5.59
C CYS A 20 0.27 5.62 -6.49
N THR A 21 -0.48 4.67 -7.05
CA THR A 21 0.06 3.58 -7.88
C THR A 21 -0.72 3.47 -9.17
N LEU A 22 -0.04 3.02 -10.22
CA LEU A 22 -0.63 2.79 -11.53
C LEU A 22 0.05 1.61 -12.20
N SER A 23 -0.74 0.73 -12.79
CA SER A 23 -0.22 -0.37 -13.61
C SER A 23 0.31 0.17 -14.95
N HIS A 24 1.39 -0.41 -15.45
CA HIS A 24 1.89 -0.08 -16.79
C HIS A 24 0.83 -0.35 -17.86
N PHE A 25 0.78 0.49 -18.90
CA PHE A 25 -0.07 0.24 -20.06
C PHE A 25 0.29 -1.10 -20.70
N GLY A 26 -0.71 -1.94 -20.95
CA GLY A 26 -0.53 -3.29 -21.51
C GLY A 26 -0.02 -4.33 -20.50
N CYS A 27 0.01 -4.00 -19.21
CA CYS A 27 0.27 -4.98 -18.16
C CYS A 27 -0.97 -5.84 -17.93
N ASP A 28 -0.85 -7.15 -18.17
CA ASP A 28 -1.94 -8.12 -17.97
C ASP A 28 -2.09 -8.57 -16.49
N ASN A 29 -1.31 -7.99 -15.57
CA ASN A 29 -1.37 -8.30 -14.14
C ASN A 29 -2.54 -7.58 -13.46
N LEU A 30 -3.74 -8.14 -13.63
CA LEU A 30 -4.99 -7.62 -13.07
C LEU A 30 -5.11 -7.80 -11.54
N ALA A 31 -4.16 -8.47 -10.88
CA ALA A 31 -4.17 -8.65 -9.44
C ALA A 31 -3.40 -7.54 -8.70
N SER A 32 -2.46 -6.88 -9.38
CA SER A 32 -1.64 -5.80 -8.81
C SER A 32 -2.32 -4.44 -8.99
N VAL A 33 -2.11 -3.54 -8.03
CA VAL A 33 -2.45 -2.11 -8.16
C VAL A 33 -1.38 -1.30 -8.91
N GLY A 34 -0.37 -1.98 -9.45
CA GLY A 34 0.71 -1.41 -10.22
C GLY A 34 1.93 -1.03 -9.38
N VAL A 35 2.71 -0.10 -9.91
CA VAL A 35 3.94 0.42 -9.29
C VAL A 35 3.71 1.85 -8.79
N PRO A 36 4.55 2.38 -7.88
CA PRO A 36 4.44 3.77 -7.43
C PRO A 36 4.53 4.77 -8.60
N LEU A 37 3.74 5.84 -8.54
CA LEU A 37 3.88 6.96 -9.46
C LEU A 37 5.25 7.63 -9.32
N PRO A 38 5.75 8.33 -10.36
CA PRO A 38 7.00 9.07 -10.28
C PRO A 38 7.03 10.04 -9.08
N GLY A 39 8.11 9.97 -8.28
CA GLY A 39 8.27 10.79 -7.08
C GLY A 39 7.57 10.25 -5.83
N MET A 40 6.81 9.15 -5.94
CA MET A 40 6.27 8.43 -4.79
C MET A 40 7.26 7.35 -4.34
N LEU A 41 7.44 7.26 -3.03
CA LEU A 41 8.22 6.22 -2.37
C LEU A 41 7.28 5.35 -1.56
N VAL A 42 7.40 4.04 -1.74
CA VAL A 42 6.59 3.04 -1.06
C VAL A 42 7.51 2.07 -0.35
N LYS A 43 7.14 1.68 0.86
CA LYS A 43 7.75 0.55 1.56
C LYS A 43 6.67 -0.30 2.22
N VAL A 44 6.94 -1.59 2.30
CA VAL A 44 6.15 -2.54 3.09
C VAL A 44 6.98 -2.91 4.31
N VAL A 45 6.40 -2.78 5.50
CA VAL A 45 7.08 -3.09 6.77
C VAL A 45 6.34 -4.15 7.55
N HIS A 46 7.08 -5.03 8.24
CA HIS A 46 6.48 -6.01 9.12
C HIS A 46 5.72 -5.31 10.26
N TRP A 47 4.50 -5.78 10.56
CA TRP A 47 3.57 -5.05 11.42
C TRP A 47 4.00 -5.00 12.89
N GLU A 48 4.84 -5.94 13.34
CA GLU A 48 5.41 -5.97 14.70
C GLU A 48 6.81 -5.35 14.75
N THR A 49 7.80 -5.93 14.07
CA THR A 49 9.20 -5.47 14.10
C THR A 49 9.45 -4.12 13.44
N LYS A 50 8.55 -3.66 12.56
CA LYS A 50 8.69 -2.43 11.74
C LYS A 50 9.87 -2.46 10.76
N GLU A 51 10.48 -3.62 10.55
CA GLU A 51 11.53 -3.83 9.56
C GLU A 51 10.95 -3.92 8.15
N LEU A 52 11.78 -3.67 7.13
CA LEU A 52 11.37 -3.81 5.73
C LEU A 52 11.02 -5.27 5.41
N SER A 53 9.87 -5.48 4.78
CA SER A 53 9.47 -6.78 4.27
C SER A 53 10.23 -7.13 2.99
N ALA A 54 10.62 -8.39 2.85
CA ALA A 54 11.15 -8.91 1.59
C ALA A 54 10.03 -9.00 0.52
N PRO A 55 10.37 -9.16 -0.77
CA PRO A 55 9.38 -9.46 -1.80
C PRO A 55 8.51 -10.66 -1.40
N ASN A 56 7.24 -10.62 -1.80
CA ASN A 56 6.21 -11.60 -1.52
C ASN A 56 5.91 -11.82 -0.03
N GLN A 57 6.36 -10.93 0.86
CA GLN A 57 6.00 -10.95 2.28
C GLN A 57 5.00 -9.84 2.62
N VAL A 58 3.90 -10.24 3.27
CA VAL A 58 2.86 -9.31 3.71
C VAL A 58 3.38 -8.42 4.84
N GLY A 59 3.10 -7.14 4.74
CA GLY A 59 3.33 -6.16 5.79
C GLY A 59 2.37 -4.98 5.69
N GLN A 60 2.62 -3.94 6.46
CA GLN A 60 1.90 -2.68 6.39
C GLN A 60 2.49 -1.80 5.29
N LEU A 61 1.62 -1.27 4.43
CA LEU A 61 2.00 -0.32 3.39
C LEU A 61 2.25 1.09 3.97
N LEU A 62 3.40 1.65 3.67
CA LEU A 62 3.81 3.02 4.02
C LEU A 62 4.17 3.78 2.75
N VAL A 63 3.76 5.04 2.67
CA VAL A 63 3.93 5.88 1.47
C VAL A 63 4.47 7.26 1.83
N MET A 64 5.39 7.77 1.02
CA MET A 64 5.90 9.14 1.10
C MET A 64 5.96 9.73 -0.30
N GLY A 65 5.76 11.04 -0.43
CA GLY A 65 5.85 11.72 -1.72
C GLY A 65 5.36 13.15 -1.66
N PRO A 66 5.54 13.91 -2.75
CA PRO A 66 5.26 15.35 -2.78
C PRO A 66 3.76 15.69 -2.63
N GLN A 67 2.88 14.77 -3.00
CA GLN A 67 1.42 14.95 -2.94
C GLN A 67 0.79 14.42 -1.63
N VAL A 68 1.57 13.75 -0.77
CA VAL A 68 1.08 13.22 0.50
C VAL A 68 0.69 14.38 1.42
N GLN A 69 -0.47 14.28 2.06
CA GLN A 69 -0.98 15.30 2.96
C GLN A 69 0.03 15.53 4.10
N PRO A 70 0.50 16.77 4.31
CA PRO A 70 1.55 17.04 5.28
C PRO A 70 1.07 16.93 6.73
N ALA A 71 -0.20 17.23 6.98
CA ALA A 71 -0.80 17.19 8.32
C ALA A 71 -2.33 17.20 8.28
N PHE A 72 -2.97 16.68 9.32
CA PHE A 72 -4.38 16.97 9.60
C PHE A 72 -4.54 18.37 10.20
N TYR A 73 -5.56 19.11 9.73
CA TYR A 73 -5.82 20.47 10.18
C TYR A 73 -6.08 20.53 11.68
N LYS A 74 -5.29 21.35 12.39
CA LYS A 74 -5.38 21.56 13.85
C LYS A 74 -5.32 20.26 14.69
N ASN A 75 -4.78 19.17 14.14
CA ASN A 75 -4.69 17.89 14.83
C ASN A 75 -3.29 17.27 14.73
N PRO A 76 -2.29 17.85 15.42
CA PRO A 76 -0.90 17.37 15.37
C PRO A 76 -0.77 15.94 15.92
N LYS A 77 -1.63 15.54 16.87
CA LYS A 77 -1.67 14.18 17.40
C LYS A 77 -1.98 13.18 16.29
N ALA A 78 -3.09 13.38 15.57
CA ALA A 78 -3.45 12.49 14.47
C ALA A 78 -2.37 12.45 13.38
N THR A 79 -1.76 13.59 13.05
CA THR A 79 -0.63 13.64 12.10
C THR A 79 0.54 12.78 12.55
N ASN A 80 0.96 12.92 13.81
CA ASN A 80 2.10 12.16 14.34
C ASN A 80 1.79 10.66 14.50
N ASP A 81 0.53 10.31 14.77
CA ASP A 81 0.11 8.91 14.89
C ASP A 81 0.23 8.17 13.54
N ILE A 82 -0.13 8.84 12.43
CA ILE A 82 -0.10 8.24 11.09
C ILE A 82 1.22 8.39 10.37
N THR A 83 2.12 9.28 10.77
CA THR A 83 3.43 9.45 10.13
C THR A 83 4.51 8.71 10.93
N ASP A 84 5.51 8.13 10.25
CA ASP A 84 6.69 7.57 10.90
C ASP A 84 7.80 8.61 11.07
N SER A 85 8.90 8.23 11.74
CA SER A 85 10.02 9.13 12.01
C SER A 85 10.77 9.59 10.76
N LEU A 86 10.54 8.97 9.60
CA LEU A 86 11.15 9.30 8.32
C LEU A 86 10.19 10.07 7.39
N GLY A 87 8.97 10.37 7.84
CA GLY A 87 7.98 11.11 7.06
C GLY A 87 7.08 10.24 6.19
N TYR A 88 7.08 8.92 6.34
CA TYR A 88 6.14 8.05 5.63
C TYR A 88 4.79 8.01 6.33
N LEU A 89 3.72 8.15 5.55
CA LEU A 89 2.34 7.94 5.97
C LEU A 89 2.05 6.43 6.07
N LYS A 90 1.57 6.00 7.23
CA LYS A 90 1.07 4.65 7.53
C LYS A 90 -0.35 4.54 7.00
N THR A 91 -0.56 3.84 5.88
CA THR A 91 -1.89 3.78 5.24
C THR A 91 -2.91 2.97 6.05
N GLY A 92 -2.40 2.04 6.86
CA GLY A 92 -3.21 1.07 7.60
C GLY A 92 -3.72 -0.07 6.72
N ASP A 93 -3.19 -0.21 5.51
CA ASP A 93 -3.44 -1.34 4.61
C ASP A 93 -2.34 -2.39 4.72
N ALA A 94 -2.74 -3.64 4.58
CA ALA A 94 -1.83 -4.75 4.41
C ALA A 94 -1.54 -4.93 2.92
N ALA A 95 -0.27 -5.04 2.58
CA ALA A 95 0.18 -5.21 1.22
C ALA A 95 1.44 -6.08 1.17
N TYR A 96 1.78 -6.54 -0.02
CA TYR A 96 3.11 -7.02 -0.39
C TYR A 96 3.48 -6.48 -1.76
N TYR A 97 4.70 -6.72 -2.17
CA TYR A 97 5.20 -6.43 -3.52
C TYR A 97 5.96 -7.64 -4.04
N ASP A 98 5.98 -7.84 -5.35
CA ASP A 98 6.77 -8.90 -5.98
C ASP A 98 8.21 -8.44 -6.32
N GLU A 99 9.00 -9.32 -6.93
CA GLU A 99 10.38 -9.06 -7.34
C GLU A 99 10.51 -7.94 -8.37
N ASP A 100 9.45 -7.69 -9.15
CA ASP A 100 9.38 -6.65 -10.18
C ASP A 100 8.84 -5.32 -9.62
N GLY A 101 8.48 -5.29 -8.34
CA GLY A 101 8.01 -4.09 -7.63
C GLY A 101 6.52 -3.80 -7.79
N TYR A 102 5.74 -4.73 -8.37
CA TYR A 102 4.29 -4.61 -8.43
C TYR A 102 3.68 -4.78 -7.05
N ILE A 103 2.77 -3.88 -6.68
CA ILE A 103 2.17 -3.84 -5.34
C ILE A 103 0.82 -4.55 -5.36
N TYR A 104 0.52 -5.26 -4.27
CA TYR A 104 -0.72 -6.01 -4.09
C TYR A 104 -1.33 -5.66 -2.74
N ILE A 105 -2.58 -5.20 -2.74
CA ILE A 105 -3.31 -4.82 -1.53
C ILE A 105 -4.19 -6.00 -1.09
N LEU A 106 -4.08 -6.41 0.17
CA LEU A 106 -4.88 -7.52 0.71
C LEU A 106 -6.20 -7.05 1.30
N ASP A 107 -6.10 -6.21 2.33
CA ASP A 107 -7.20 -5.67 3.14
C ASP A 107 -6.67 -4.61 4.11
N ARG A 108 -7.56 -4.04 4.94
CA ARG A 108 -7.15 -3.21 6.08
C ARG A 108 -6.44 -4.04 7.14
N MET A 109 -5.37 -3.50 7.71
CA MET A 109 -4.63 -4.13 8.82
C MET A 109 -5.52 -4.54 9.99
N LYS A 110 -6.58 -3.77 10.27
CA LYS A 110 -7.55 -4.03 11.36
C LYS A 110 -8.53 -5.18 11.05
N ASP A 111 -8.70 -5.53 9.78
CA ASP A 111 -9.67 -6.52 9.32
C ASP A 111 -9.01 -7.90 9.07
N LEU A 112 -7.68 -7.98 9.20
CA LEU A 112 -6.91 -9.23 9.08
C LEU A 112 -6.81 -10.00 10.40
N ILE A 113 -6.88 -11.33 10.30
CA ILE A 113 -6.70 -12.23 11.43
C ILE A 113 -5.22 -12.60 11.54
N LYS A 114 -4.64 -12.45 12.73
CA LYS A 114 -3.32 -12.97 13.04
C LYS A 114 -3.41 -14.45 13.39
N TYR A 115 -2.80 -15.31 12.59
CA TYR A 115 -2.75 -16.75 12.85
C TYR A 115 -1.33 -17.29 12.69
N LYS A 116 -0.78 -17.86 13.78
CA LYS A 116 0.58 -18.47 13.81
C LYS A 116 1.69 -17.58 13.21
N GLY A 117 1.62 -16.26 13.44
CA GLY A 117 2.62 -15.31 12.94
C GLY A 117 2.41 -14.86 11.49
N ALA A 118 1.33 -15.30 10.83
CA ALA A 118 0.94 -14.83 9.51
C ALA A 118 -0.33 -13.97 9.59
N LEU A 119 -0.43 -12.99 8.68
CA LEU A 119 -1.67 -12.27 8.43
C LEU A 119 -2.52 -13.05 7.43
N VAL A 120 -3.72 -13.43 7.84
CA VAL A 120 -4.67 -14.16 7.02
C VAL A 120 -5.90 -13.30 6.79
N LYS A 121 -6.37 -13.24 5.55
CA LYS A 121 -7.61 -12.54 5.21
C LYS A 121 -8.79 -13.20 5.90
N ASN A 122 -9.65 -12.41 6.53
CA ASN A 122 -10.90 -12.94 7.06
C ASN A 122 -11.84 -13.27 5.87
N ILE A 123 -12.14 -14.55 5.66
CA ILE A 123 -12.97 -15.01 4.53
C ILE A 123 -14.46 -15.11 4.93
N VAL A 124 -14.82 -14.77 6.17
CA VAL A 124 -16.21 -14.80 6.62
C VAL A 124 -16.93 -13.52 6.17
N LYS A 125 -17.64 -13.58 5.05
CA LYS A 125 -18.76 -12.69 4.72
C LYS A 125 -19.97 -13.52 4.30
#